data_AF-A0A1Y5NZ73-F1
#
_entry.id   AF-A0A1Y5NZ73-F1
#
_cell.length_a   1.000
_cell.length_b   1.000
_cell.length_c   1.000
_cell.angle_alpha   90.00
_cell.angle_beta   90.00
_cell.angle_gamma   90.00
#
_symmetry.space_group_name_H-M   'P 1'
#
loop_
_entity.id
_entity.type
_entity.pdbx_description
1 polymer ?
#
loop_
_entity_poly.entity_id
_entity_poly.type
_entity_poly.pdbx_seq_one_letter_code
_entity_poly.pdbx_strand_id
1 'polypeptide(L)'
;MHSIALIPWLDPELIITTAGPWALVVVCFIIFAETGLLIGFLLPGDTLLVISGLLSHPQDYAPNGVFGISVWWVALLIGLAAFLGGEVGFYIGHKGGPAIFERKESGLFSRKNVERTNAFFERYGGLTIILARFVPIVRTFAPVAAGVGHMHKGKYTLYNLIGAIIWGFGLTMFGYLIGFIPPVAWFVSEYIDLILLTAVGGTALITIWHYFSERYKTRKAAAAGEDVVVDHDEAEALVLDPEVFDKEPEFGGHDGDGTEPPRAQA
;
A
#
# COMPACT_ATOMS: atom_id res chain seq x y z
N MET A 1 2.37 30.35 31.07
CA MET A 1 1.08 30.11 31.76
C MET A 1 0.17 31.31 31.55
N HIS A 2 -0.64 31.29 30.48
CA HIS A 2 -1.86 32.10 30.39
C HIS A 2 -2.84 31.32 29.51
N SER A 3 -3.69 30.53 30.15
CA SER A 3 -4.82 29.85 29.56
C SER A 3 -5.85 30.90 29.15
N ILE A 4 -5.89 31.24 27.86
CA ILE A 4 -7.04 31.91 27.26
C ILE A 4 -7.85 30.82 26.54
N ALA A 5 -8.49 29.97 27.33
CA ALA A 5 -9.54 29.08 26.84
C ALA A 5 -10.84 29.54 27.51
N LEU A 6 -11.58 30.42 26.84
CA LEU A 6 -12.92 30.88 27.26
C LEU A 6 -13.98 29.76 27.15
N ILE A 7 -13.62 28.60 26.60
CA ILE A 7 -14.50 27.46 26.37
C ILE A 7 -13.73 26.15 26.66
N PRO A 8 -14.09 25.37 27.69
CA PRO A 8 -13.33 24.18 28.12
C PRO A 8 -13.20 23.05 27.08
N TRP A 9 -14.14 22.96 26.14
CA TRP A 9 -14.12 21.93 25.07
C TRP A 9 -13.38 22.38 23.81
N LEU A 10 -12.92 23.63 23.75
CA LEU A 10 -12.13 24.20 22.66
C LEU A 10 -10.65 24.33 23.03
N ASP A 11 -10.26 23.78 24.18
CA ASP A 11 -8.87 23.74 24.62
C ASP A 11 -8.08 22.81 23.67
N PRO A 12 -7.08 23.31 22.93
CA PRO A 12 -6.31 22.50 21.98
C PRO A 12 -5.70 21.26 22.63
N GLU A 13 -5.28 21.34 23.89
CA GLU A 13 -4.73 20.22 24.63
C GLU A 13 -5.78 19.13 24.88
N LEU A 14 -7.02 19.52 25.17
CA LEU A 14 -8.14 18.61 25.44
C LEU A 14 -8.67 17.96 24.15
N ILE A 15 -8.68 18.71 23.03
CA ILE A 15 -9.00 18.18 21.69
C ILE A 15 -7.92 17.21 21.22
N ILE A 16 -6.63 17.54 21.35
CA ILE A 16 -5.53 16.68 20.91
C ILE A 16 -5.45 15.41 21.76
N THR A 17 -5.63 15.50 23.07
CA THR A 17 -5.60 14.31 23.95
C THR A 17 -6.80 13.38 23.75
N THR A 18 -7.99 13.91 23.46
CA THR A 18 -9.16 13.09 23.16
C THR A 18 -9.18 12.59 21.72
N ALA A 19 -8.87 13.43 20.73
CA ALA A 19 -8.92 13.07 19.30
C ALA A 19 -7.66 12.34 18.80
N GLY A 20 -6.50 12.55 19.42
CA GLY A 20 -5.21 11.98 19.01
C GLY A 20 -5.22 10.44 18.90
N PRO A 21 -5.63 9.71 19.95
CA PRO A 21 -5.74 8.26 19.87
C PRO A 21 -6.73 7.77 18.81
N TRP A 22 -7.85 8.48 18.62
CA TRP A 22 -8.84 8.14 17.58
C TRP A 22 -8.32 8.42 16.17
N ALA A 23 -7.55 9.48 15.97
CA ALA A 23 -6.89 9.77 14.71
C ALA A 23 -5.92 8.63 14.33
N LEU A 24 -5.16 8.11 15.31
CA LEU A 24 -4.30 6.94 15.07
C LEU A 24 -5.09 5.71 14.66
N VAL A 25 -6.23 5.43 15.33
CA VAL A 25 -7.10 4.31 14.97
C VAL A 25 -7.62 4.45 13.53
N VAL A 26 -8.03 5.66 13.13
CA VAL A 26 -8.47 5.94 11.76
C VAL A 26 -7.35 5.71 10.75
N VAL A 27 -6.14 6.20 11.03
CA VAL A 27 -4.97 5.94 10.17
C VAL A 27 -4.71 4.45 10.05
N CYS A 28 -4.66 3.72 11.17
CA CYS A 28 -4.47 2.27 11.17
C CYS A 28 -5.56 1.55 10.36
N PHE A 29 -6.83 1.96 10.50
CA PHE A 29 -7.94 1.39 9.75
C PHE A 29 -7.80 1.65 8.24
N ILE A 30 -7.41 2.85 7.83
CA ILE A 30 -7.17 3.20 6.43
C ILE A 30 -6.05 2.33 5.86
N ILE A 31 -4.91 2.23 6.55
CA ILE A 31 -3.77 1.41 6.11
C ILE A 31 -4.14 -0.07 6.04
N PHE A 32 -4.89 -0.58 7.02
CA PHE A 32 -5.43 -1.94 7.01
C PHE A 32 -6.35 -2.19 5.81
N ALA A 33 -7.27 -1.26 5.54
CA ALA A 33 -8.20 -1.37 4.42
C ALA A 33 -7.49 -1.31 3.07
N GLU A 34 -6.50 -0.43 2.95
CA GLU A 34 -5.68 -0.26 1.75
C GLU A 34 -4.87 -1.52 1.42
N THR A 35 -4.25 -2.14 2.43
CA THR A 35 -3.45 -3.35 2.23
C THR A 35 -4.29 -4.62 2.10
N GLY A 36 -5.48 -4.69 2.74
CA GLY A 36 -6.26 -5.92 2.83
C GLY A 36 -7.47 -6.05 1.93
N LEU A 37 -8.11 -4.95 1.49
CA LEU A 37 -9.41 -5.01 0.81
C LEU A 37 -9.35 -4.90 -0.71
N LEU A 38 -8.18 -5.02 -1.35
CA LEU A 38 -7.98 -4.73 -2.79
C LEU A 38 -8.37 -3.30 -3.20
N ILE A 39 -8.73 -2.45 -2.25
CA ILE A 39 -9.12 -1.04 -2.44
C ILE A 39 -7.88 -0.12 -2.50
N GLY A 40 -6.67 -0.69 -2.41
CA GLY A 40 -5.48 0.10 -2.10
C GLY A 40 -4.99 1.08 -3.16
N PHE A 41 -5.55 1.08 -4.38
CA PHE A 41 -5.32 2.16 -5.34
C PHE A 41 -6.06 3.45 -4.97
N LEU A 42 -7.09 3.36 -4.12
CA LEU A 42 -7.98 4.48 -3.82
C LEU A 42 -7.53 5.31 -2.61
N LEU A 43 -6.58 4.84 -1.80
CA LEU A 43 -6.20 5.49 -0.54
C LEU A 43 -4.72 5.90 -0.57
N PRO A 44 -4.36 7.13 -0.17
CA PRO A 44 -2.99 7.62 -0.21
C PRO A 44 -2.22 7.20 1.06
N GLY A 45 -2.01 5.90 1.24
CA GLY A 45 -1.36 5.33 2.44
C GLY A 45 0.03 5.87 2.71
N ASP A 46 0.87 5.96 1.67
CA ASP A 46 2.26 6.40 1.83
C ASP A 46 2.32 7.83 2.38
N THR A 47 1.44 8.71 1.87
CA THR A 47 1.31 10.08 2.35
C THR A 47 0.81 10.11 3.79
N LEU A 48 -0.18 9.27 4.14
CA LEU A 48 -0.68 9.15 5.51
C LEU A 48 0.40 8.67 6.48
N LEU A 49 1.27 7.73 6.09
CA LEU A 49 2.39 7.27 6.91
C LEU A 49 3.37 8.40 7.22
N VAL A 50 3.79 9.14 6.18
CA VAL A 50 4.72 10.25 6.32
C VAL A 50 4.12 11.36 7.19
N ILE A 51 2.85 11.72 6.96
CA ILE A 51 2.14 12.71 7.76
C ILE A 51 2.00 12.24 9.21
N SER A 52 1.67 10.97 9.43
CA SER A 52 1.55 10.41 10.80
C SER A 52 2.89 10.44 11.53
N GLY A 53 3.98 10.15 10.83
CA GLY A 53 5.33 10.33 11.35
C GLY A 53 5.60 11.76 11.78
N LEU A 54 5.33 12.70 10.89
CA LEU A 54 5.55 14.12 11.11
C LEU A 54 4.70 14.69 12.24
N LEU A 55 3.44 14.26 12.33
CA LEU A 55 2.52 14.63 13.41
C LEU A 55 2.92 14.04 14.77
N SER A 56 3.72 12.98 14.76
CA SER A 56 4.30 12.42 15.98
C SER A 56 5.50 13.23 16.48
N HIS A 57 6.01 14.19 15.68
CA HIS A 57 7.10 15.08 16.09
C HIS A 57 6.61 16.05 17.17
N PRO A 58 7.38 16.27 18.26
CA PRO A 58 7.04 17.26 19.27
C PRO A 58 6.86 18.66 18.67
N GLN A 59 5.75 19.33 18.99
CA GLN A 59 5.50 20.73 18.60
C GLN A 59 5.18 21.56 19.84
N ASP A 60 5.30 22.89 19.75
CA ASP A 60 5.10 23.80 20.88
C ASP A 60 3.71 23.67 21.53
N TYR A 61 2.69 23.30 20.76
CA TYR A 61 1.32 23.05 21.23
C TYR A 61 1.00 21.57 21.49
N ALA A 62 1.92 20.66 21.15
CA ALA A 62 1.76 19.21 21.29
C ALA A 62 3.11 18.55 21.63
N PRO A 63 3.55 18.65 22.90
CA PRO A 63 4.89 18.20 23.30
C PRO A 63 5.11 16.68 23.17
N ASN A 64 4.03 15.90 23.12
CA ASN A 64 4.05 14.45 22.89
C ASN A 64 3.61 14.06 21.46
N GLY A 65 3.58 15.01 20.52
CA GLY A 65 2.98 14.84 19.18
C GLY A 65 1.45 14.80 19.22
N VAL A 66 0.82 14.89 18.06
CA VAL A 66 -0.66 14.95 17.91
C VAL A 66 -1.34 13.67 18.38
N PHE A 67 -0.67 12.53 18.29
CA PHE A 67 -1.21 11.24 18.75
C PHE A 67 -1.07 11.04 20.27
N GLY A 68 -0.31 11.89 20.97
CA GLY A 68 -0.09 11.80 22.42
C GLY A 68 0.74 10.60 22.88
N ILE A 69 1.33 9.85 21.94
CA ILE A 69 2.18 8.68 22.21
C ILE A 69 3.48 8.78 21.40
N SER A 70 4.51 8.07 21.86
CA SER A 70 5.80 8.05 21.16
C SER A 70 5.66 7.54 19.72
N VAL A 71 6.40 8.16 18.79
CA VAL A 71 6.47 7.76 17.38
C VAL A 71 6.76 6.28 17.20
N TRP A 72 7.53 5.65 18.10
CA TRP A 72 7.82 4.22 18.06
C TRP A 72 6.54 3.38 18.13
N TRP A 73 5.61 3.75 19.00
CA TRP A 73 4.32 3.08 19.12
C TRP A 73 3.40 3.36 17.95
N VAL A 74 3.38 4.60 17.44
CA VAL A 74 2.64 4.96 16.22
C VAL A 74 3.10 4.09 15.04
N ALA A 75 4.42 4.06 14.81
CA ALA A 75 5.04 3.30 13.72
C ALA A 75 4.79 1.78 13.86
N LEU A 76 4.86 1.24 15.07
CA LEU A 76 4.55 -0.18 15.33
C LEU A 76 3.08 -0.52 15.12
N LEU A 77 2.15 0.32 15.59
CA LEU A 77 0.72 0.11 15.43
C LEU A 77 0.31 0.18 13.96
N ILE A 78 0.86 1.12 13.21
CA ILE A 78 0.61 1.20 11.77
C ILE A 78 1.24 0.01 11.03
N GLY A 79 2.47 -0.39 11.39
CA GLY A 79 3.10 -1.61 10.87
C GLY A 79 2.24 -2.85 11.13
N LEU A 80 1.67 -2.97 12.33
CA LEU A 80 0.76 -4.05 12.71
C LEU A 80 -0.53 -4.02 11.89
N ALA A 81 -1.13 -2.84 11.69
CA ALA A 81 -2.31 -2.69 10.85
C ALA A 81 -2.02 -3.10 9.40
N ALA A 82 -0.87 -2.70 8.85
CA ALA A 82 -0.42 -3.06 7.51
C ALA A 82 -0.12 -4.56 7.37
N PHE A 83 0.37 -5.21 8.43
CA PHE A 83 0.58 -6.66 8.49
C PHE A 83 -0.77 -7.41 8.49
N LEU A 84 -1.68 -7.02 9.40
CA LEU A 84 -3.01 -7.63 9.51
C LEU A 84 -3.83 -7.49 8.23
N GLY A 85 -3.76 -6.33 7.57
CA GLY A 85 -4.42 -6.13 6.29
C GLY A 85 -3.83 -7.05 5.22
N GLY A 86 -2.50 -7.20 5.16
CA GLY A 86 -1.85 -8.17 4.28
C GLY A 86 -2.32 -9.61 4.49
N GLU A 87 -2.39 -10.06 5.75
CA GLU A 87 -2.92 -11.40 6.09
C GLU A 87 -4.37 -11.59 5.64
N VAL A 88 -5.21 -10.56 5.80
CA VAL A 88 -6.59 -10.58 5.30
C VAL A 88 -6.63 -10.67 3.77
N GLY A 89 -5.80 -9.89 3.07
CA GLY A 89 -5.67 -9.96 1.60
C GLY A 89 -5.25 -11.35 1.12
N PHE A 90 -4.25 -11.95 1.75
CA PHE A 90 -3.82 -13.32 1.47
C PHE A 90 -4.95 -14.33 1.71
N TYR A 91 -5.66 -14.21 2.83
CA TYR A 91 -6.76 -15.12 3.14
C TYR A 91 -7.93 -14.98 2.15
N ILE A 92 -8.23 -13.75 1.71
CA ILE A 92 -9.21 -13.47 0.67
C ILE A 92 -8.82 -14.16 -0.64
N GLY A 93 -7.56 -14.06 -1.08
CA GLY A 93 -7.08 -14.76 -2.28
C GLY A 93 -7.13 -16.28 -2.13
N HIS A 94 -6.67 -16.78 -0.98
CA HIS A 94 -6.58 -18.22 -0.70
C HIS A 94 -7.95 -18.90 -0.62
N LYS A 95 -8.98 -18.20 -0.09
CA LYS A 95 -10.34 -18.73 -0.01
C LYS A 95 -11.17 -18.41 -1.27
N GLY A 96 -10.90 -17.28 -1.91
CA GLY A 96 -11.61 -16.81 -3.10
C GLY A 96 -11.22 -17.56 -4.37
N GLY A 97 -9.98 -18.07 -4.44
CA GLY A 97 -9.48 -18.83 -5.59
C GLY A 97 -9.41 -18.01 -6.88
N PRO A 98 -9.26 -18.66 -8.04
CA PRO A 98 -9.15 -18.01 -9.35
C PRO A 98 -10.37 -17.13 -9.70
N ALA A 99 -11.55 -17.45 -9.16
CA ALA A 99 -12.78 -16.67 -9.36
C ALA A 99 -12.69 -15.21 -8.87
N ILE A 100 -11.70 -14.87 -8.03
CA ILE A 100 -11.44 -13.48 -7.68
C ILE A 100 -10.92 -12.66 -8.88
N PHE A 101 -10.34 -13.34 -9.87
CA PHE A 101 -9.83 -12.77 -11.11
C PHE A 101 -10.87 -12.73 -12.24
N GLU A 102 -11.98 -13.45 -12.13
CA GLU A 102 -13.10 -13.44 -13.09
C GLU A 102 -13.96 -12.16 -13.03
N ARG A 103 -13.75 -11.29 -12.02
CA ARG A 103 -14.53 -10.06 -11.92
C ARG A 103 -14.20 -9.13 -13.10
N LYS A 104 -15.27 -8.68 -13.78
CA LYS A 104 -15.29 -7.65 -14.84
C LYS A 104 -14.21 -6.58 -14.64
N GLU A 105 -13.72 -6.02 -15.75
CA GLU A 105 -12.91 -4.79 -15.80
C GLU A 105 -13.63 -3.54 -15.21
N SER A 106 -14.12 -3.60 -13.97
CA SER A 106 -14.23 -2.43 -13.12
C SER A 106 -12.82 -2.17 -12.63
N GLY A 107 -12.16 -1.16 -13.16
CA GLY A 107 -10.71 -0.99 -13.17
C GLY A 107 -10.05 -0.66 -11.83
N LEU A 108 -10.67 -1.06 -10.71
CA LEU A 108 -9.89 -1.59 -9.59
C LEU A 108 -9.24 -2.93 -9.92
N PHE A 109 -9.83 -3.74 -10.82
CA PHE A 109 -9.29 -5.00 -11.29
C PHE A 109 -9.00 -4.88 -12.79
N SER A 110 -7.72 -4.84 -13.15
CA SER A 110 -7.26 -4.82 -14.54
C SER A 110 -6.29 -5.98 -14.73
N ARG A 111 -6.52 -6.81 -15.74
CA ARG A 111 -5.66 -7.94 -16.13
C ARG A 111 -4.19 -7.52 -16.19
N LYS A 112 -3.91 -6.35 -16.75
CA LYS A 112 -2.57 -5.77 -16.83
C LYS A 112 -1.91 -5.56 -15.46
N ASN A 113 -2.67 -5.21 -14.43
CA ASN A 113 -2.13 -5.04 -13.07
C ASN A 113 -1.80 -6.39 -12.41
N VAL A 114 -2.59 -7.43 -12.71
CA VAL A 114 -2.33 -8.81 -12.27
C VAL A 114 -1.11 -9.36 -12.98
N GLU A 115 -1.03 -9.26 -14.31
CA GLU A 115 0.14 -9.66 -15.10
C GLU A 115 1.42 -8.97 -14.62
N ARG A 116 1.35 -7.66 -14.32
CA ARG A 116 2.48 -6.91 -13.76
C ARG A 116 2.90 -7.42 -12.38
N THR A 117 1.94 -7.90 -11.59
CA THR A 117 2.19 -8.48 -10.27
C THR A 117 2.82 -9.87 -10.42
N ASN A 118 2.31 -10.70 -11.33
CA ASN A 118 2.85 -12.01 -11.65
C ASN A 118 4.28 -11.94 -12.17
N ALA A 119 4.58 -11.02 -13.09
CA ALA A 119 5.94 -10.76 -13.56
C ALA A 119 6.90 -10.36 -12.42
N PHE A 120 6.38 -9.69 -11.39
CA PHE A 120 7.16 -9.38 -10.18
C PHE A 120 7.47 -10.66 -9.39
N PHE A 121 6.49 -11.55 -9.21
CA PHE A 121 6.67 -12.86 -8.59
C PHE A 121 7.62 -13.75 -9.38
N GLU A 122 7.51 -13.82 -10.71
CA GLU A 122 8.42 -14.61 -11.56
C GLU A 122 9.87 -14.17 -11.44
N ARG A 123 10.09 -12.86 -11.20
CA ARG A 123 11.43 -12.28 -11.08
C ARG A 123 12.01 -12.35 -9.67
N TYR A 124 11.21 -12.07 -8.65
CA TYR A 124 11.69 -11.91 -7.26
C TYR A 124 11.21 -13.02 -6.31
N GLY A 125 10.38 -13.95 -6.79
CA GLY A 125 9.79 -15.01 -5.99
C GLY A 125 9.07 -14.47 -4.76
N GLY A 126 9.27 -15.12 -3.61
CA GLY A 126 8.69 -14.69 -2.35
C GLY A 126 9.13 -13.30 -1.85
N LEU A 127 10.29 -12.77 -2.29
CA LEU A 127 10.69 -11.40 -1.93
C LEU A 127 9.76 -10.34 -2.51
N THR A 128 8.96 -10.69 -3.51
CA THR A 128 7.89 -9.84 -4.04
C THR A 128 7.00 -9.31 -2.94
N ILE A 129 6.70 -10.08 -1.89
CA ILE A 129 5.83 -9.62 -0.80
C ILE A 129 6.43 -8.41 -0.06
N ILE A 130 7.76 -8.34 0.05
CA ILE A 130 8.46 -7.21 0.67
C ILE A 130 8.57 -6.05 -0.35
N LEU A 131 9.04 -6.33 -1.56
CA LEU A 131 9.32 -5.31 -2.58
C LEU A 131 8.05 -4.65 -3.12
N ALA A 132 6.96 -5.42 -3.23
CA ALA A 132 5.68 -4.95 -3.73
C ALA A 132 5.17 -3.74 -2.96
N ARG A 133 5.46 -3.65 -1.65
CA ARG A 133 5.00 -2.54 -0.79
C ARG A 133 5.46 -1.16 -1.26
N PHE A 134 6.58 -1.09 -1.98
CA PHE A 134 7.11 0.15 -2.55
C PHE A 134 6.57 0.45 -3.96
N VAL A 135 5.81 -0.47 -4.54
CA VAL A 135 5.21 -0.32 -5.87
C VAL A 135 3.69 -0.30 -5.71
N PRO A 136 3.03 0.88 -5.75
CA PRO A 136 1.62 1.03 -5.39
C PRO A 136 0.67 0.07 -6.11
N ILE A 137 0.94 -0.25 -7.37
CA ILE A 137 0.11 -1.20 -8.13
C ILE A 137 0.37 -2.63 -7.67
N VAL A 138 1.62 -3.02 -7.42
CA VAL A 138 1.95 -4.41 -7.08
C VAL A 138 1.52 -4.73 -5.64
N ARG A 139 1.63 -3.79 -4.70
CA ARG A 139 1.27 -4.03 -3.28
C ARG A 139 -0.19 -4.44 -3.08
N THR A 140 -1.09 -3.96 -3.91
CA THR A 140 -2.53 -4.22 -3.73
C THR A 140 -2.89 -5.62 -4.20
N PHE A 141 -2.26 -6.11 -5.27
CA PHE A 141 -2.55 -7.43 -5.82
C PHE A 141 -1.66 -8.52 -5.25
N ALA A 142 -0.44 -8.21 -4.79
CA ALA A 142 0.52 -9.23 -4.36
C ALA A 142 0.01 -10.14 -3.22
N PRO A 143 -0.64 -9.64 -2.15
CA PRO A 143 -1.23 -10.50 -1.12
C PRO A 143 -2.25 -11.49 -1.69
N VAL A 144 -3.14 -11.00 -2.56
CA VAL A 144 -4.20 -11.82 -3.15
C VAL A 144 -3.65 -12.82 -4.14
N ALA A 145 -2.73 -12.41 -5.01
CA ALA A 145 -2.06 -13.29 -5.97
C ALA A 145 -1.27 -14.41 -5.26
N ALA A 146 -0.57 -14.10 -4.18
CA ALA A 146 0.09 -15.11 -3.35
C ALA A 146 -0.90 -16.07 -2.68
N GLY A 147 -2.07 -15.57 -2.27
CA GLY A 147 -3.16 -16.39 -1.72
C GLY A 147 -3.74 -17.35 -2.76
N VAL A 148 -4.09 -16.85 -3.94
CA VAL A 148 -4.64 -17.63 -5.06
C VAL A 148 -3.63 -18.67 -5.56
N GLY A 149 -2.36 -18.31 -5.67
CA GLY A 149 -1.26 -19.24 -6.00
C GLY A 149 -0.89 -20.22 -4.88
N HIS A 150 -1.62 -20.22 -3.75
CA HIS A 150 -1.38 -21.13 -2.63
C HIS A 150 0.04 -21.10 -2.05
N MET A 151 0.65 -19.90 -1.99
CA MET A 151 1.95 -19.71 -1.35
C MET A 151 1.93 -20.23 0.09
N HIS A 152 3.02 -20.87 0.53
CA HIS A 152 3.12 -21.41 1.89
C HIS A 152 2.90 -20.32 2.95
N LYS A 153 1.88 -20.49 3.79
CA LYS A 153 1.43 -19.46 4.76
C LYS A 153 2.56 -18.95 5.66
N GLY A 154 3.40 -19.83 6.20
CA GLY A 154 4.50 -19.43 7.08
C GLY A 154 5.51 -18.51 6.39
N LYS A 155 5.81 -18.77 5.10
CA LYS A 155 6.73 -17.97 4.28
C LYS A 155 6.11 -16.62 3.93
N TYR A 156 4.83 -16.64 3.52
CA TYR A 156 4.06 -15.44 3.26
C TYR A 156 4.02 -14.53 4.49
N THR A 157 3.59 -15.04 5.64
CA THR A 157 3.46 -14.28 6.89
C THR A 157 4.79 -13.68 7.33
N LEU A 158 5.89 -14.41 7.20
CA LEU A 158 7.23 -13.88 7.52
C LEU A 158 7.61 -12.71 6.61
N TYR A 159 7.50 -12.86 5.29
CA TYR A 159 7.80 -11.78 4.35
C TYR A 159 6.84 -10.61 4.47
N ASN A 160 5.56 -10.88 4.72
CA ASN A 160 4.54 -9.88 4.96
C ASN A 160 4.87 -9.05 6.21
N LEU A 161 5.27 -9.70 7.31
CA LEU A 161 5.67 -9.04 8.55
C LEU A 161 6.91 -8.16 8.34
N ILE A 162 7.96 -8.71 7.71
CA ILE A 162 9.19 -7.97 7.43
C ILE A 162 8.87 -6.76 6.55
N GLY A 163 8.10 -6.95 5.48
CA GLY A 163 7.69 -5.88 4.60
C GLY A 163 6.83 -4.82 5.31
N ALA A 164 5.88 -5.25 6.14
CA ALA A 164 5.00 -4.35 6.89
C ALA A 164 5.77 -3.48 7.87
N ILE A 165 6.73 -4.06 8.57
CA ILE A 165 7.63 -3.33 9.45
C ILE A 165 8.49 -2.38 8.63
N ILE A 166 9.25 -2.84 7.64
CA ILE A 166 10.15 -1.97 6.87
C ILE A 166 9.39 -0.80 6.23
N TRP A 167 8.24 -1.06 5.62
CA TRP A 167 7.44 -0.03 4.96
C TRP A 167 6.70 0.87 5.96
N GLY A 168 5.88 0.28 6.84
CA GLY A 168 5.04 1.03 7.77
C GLY A 168 5.85 1.76 8.83
N PHE A 169 6.81 1.06 9.45
CA PHE A 169 7.71 1.68 10.42
C PHE A 169 8.66 2.66 9.74
N GLY A 170 9.26 2.27 8.60
CA GLY A 170 10.25 3.08 7.90
C GLY A 170 9.69 4.41 7.38
N LEU A 171 8.54 4.41 6.70
CA LEU A 171 7.92 5.63 6.19
C LEU A 171 7.41 6.54 7.32
N THR A 172 6.87 5.95 8.40
CA THR A 172 6.46 6.72 9.58
C THR A 172 7.67 7.37 10.24
N MET A 173 8.77 6.63 10.44
CA MET A 173 9.98 7.19 11.03
C MET A 173 10.62 8.24 10.12
N PHE A 174 10.58 8.03 8.81
CA PHE A 174 11.02 9.02 7.81
C PHE A 174 10.23 10.33 7.94
N GLY A 175 8.91 10.26 8.07
CA GLY A 175 8.07 11.43 8.32
C GLY A 175 8.41 12.16 9.63
N TYR A 176 8.70 11.40 10.69
CA TYR A 176 9.14 11.96 11.97
C TYR A 176 10.49 12.69 11.85
N LEU A 177 11.44 12.12 11.10
CA LEU A 177 12.75 12.72 10.85
C LEU A 177 12.63 14.02 10.03
N ILE A 178 11.70 14.08 9.08
CA ILE A 178 11.40 15.31 8.33
C ILE A 178 10.92 16.43 9.27
N GLY A 179 10.29 16.10 10.39
CA GLY A 179 9.85 17.07 11.41
C GLY A 179 10.97 17.90 12.02
N PHE A 180 12.21 17.40 12.00
CA PHE A 180 13.36 18.18 12.47
C PHE A 180 13.84 19.25 11.47
N ILE A 181 13.29 19.28 10.25
CA ILE A 181 13.65 20.25 9.21
C ILE A 181 12.67 21.45 9.31
N PRO A 182 13.08 22.61 9.84
CA PRO A 182 12.14 23.68 10.21
C PRO A 182 11.28 24.22 9.05
N PRO A 183 11.80 24.42 7.82
CA PRO A 183 10.97 24.84 6.70
C PRO A 183 9.87 23.84 6.32
N VAL A 184 10.15 22.54 6.47
CA VAL A 184 9.18 21.48 6.11
C VAL A 184 8.16 21.30 7.22
N ALA A 185 8.60 21.32 8.48
CA ALA A 185 7.71 21.29 9.63
C ALA A 185 6.69 22.44 9.59
N TRP A 186 7.14 23.67 9.29
CA TRP A 186 6.27 24.83 9.15
C TRP A 186 5.27 24.69 8.00
N PHE A 187 5.73 24.25 6.82
CA PHE A 187 4.84 24.05 5.68
C PHE A 187 3.75 23.02 5.99
N VAL A 188 4.12 21.88 6.56
CA VAL A 188 3.11 20.85 6.80
C VAL A 188 2.19 21.21 7.96
N SER A 189 2.66 21.86 9.03
CA SER A 189 1.76 22.30 10.11
C SER A 189 0.75 23.34 9.62
N GLU A 190 1.18 24.28 8.78
CA GLU A 190 0.32 25.35 8.23
C GLU A 190 -0.70 24.80 7.22
N TYR A 191 -0.31 23.81 6.42
CA TYR A 191 -1.14 23.27 5.34
C TYR A 191 -1.70 21.89 5.64
N ILE A 192 -1.69 21.40 6.89
CA ILE A 192 -2.03 20.00 7.17
C ILE A 192 -3.47 19.65 6.80
N ASP A 193 -4.42 20.52 7.14
CA ASP A 193 -5.83 20.35 6.81
C ASP A 193 -6.02 20.37 5.30
N LEU A 194 -5.28 21.23 4.61
CA LEU A 194 -5.31 21.35 3.16
C LEU A 194 -4.69 20.12 2.50
N ILE A 195 -3.57 19.59 3.01
CA ILE A 195 -2.90 18.38 2.53
C ILE A 195 -3.80 17.16 2.74
N LEU A 196 -4.39 16.99 3.93
CA LEU A 196 -5.33 15.89 4.22
C LEU A 196 -6.58 16.00 3.36
N LEU A 197 -7.19 17.18 3.26
CA LEU A 197 -8.37 17.41 2.43
C LEU A 197 -8.06 17.18 0.95
N THR A 198 -6.89 17.58 0.47
CA THR A 198 -6.49 17.38 -0.94
C THR A 198 -6.11 15.92 -1.19
N ALA A 199 -5.47 15.25 -0.22
CA ALA A 199 -5.14 13.83 -0.33
C ALA A 199 -6.43 13.00 -0.38
N VAL A 200 -7.32 13.16 0.59
CA VAL A 200 -8.61 12.44 0.69
C VAL A 200 -9.58 12.87 -0.42
N GLY A 201 -9.76 14.17 -0.61
CA GLY A 201 -10.66 14.73 -1.63
C GLY A 201 -10.15 14.47 -3.04
N GLY A 202 -8.84 14.55 -3.26
CA GLY A 202 -8.19 14.24 -4.53
C GLY A 202 -8.28 12.76 -4.87
N THR A 203 -8.02 11.86 -3.92
CA THR A 203 -8.26 10.42 -4.15
C THR A 203 -9.73 10.11 -4.36
N ALA A 204 -10.65 10.71 -3.61
CA ALA A 204 -12.08 10.53 -3.82
C ALA A 204 -12.51 11.03 -5.21
N LEU A 205 -12.02 12.18 -5.66
CA LEU A 205 -12.28 12.72 -7.00
C LEU A 205 -11.70 11.85 -8.11
N ILE A 206 -10.45 11.40 -7.96
CA ILE A 206 -9.83 10.47 -8.91
C ILE A 206 -10.62 9.16 -8.94
N THR A 207 -11.03 8.63 -7.80
CA THR A 207 -11.83 7.41 -7.67
C THR A 207 -13.16 7.56 -8.38
N ILE A 208 -13.88 8.64 -8.11
CA ILE A 208 -15.17 8.96 -8.74
C ILE A 208 -14.96 9.11 -10.24
N TRP A 209 -13.94 9.86 -10.66
CA TRP A 209 -13.63 10.05 -12.07
C TRP A 209 -13.26 8.74 -12.77
N HIS A 210 -12.44 7.88 -12.16
CA HIS A 210 -12.08 6.57 -12.70
C HIS A 210 -13.30 5.67 -12.79
N TYR A 211 -14.15 5.63 -11.74
CA TYR A 211 -15.41 4.90 -11.74
C TYR A 211 -16.35 5.35 -12.86
N PHE A 212 -16.50 6.66 -13.07
CA PHE A 212 -17.35 7.22 -14.14
C PHE A 212 -16.72 7.03 -15.53
N SER A 213 -15.40 7.18 -15.65
CA SER A 213 -14.63 6.98 -16.88
C SER A 213 -14.64 5.52 -17.31
N GLU A 214 -14.53 4.59 -16.36
CA GLU A 214 -14.68 3.16 -16.58
C GLU A 214 -16.09 2.78 -16.94
N ARG A 215 -17.11 3.34 -16.28
CA ARG A 215 -18.52 3.19 -16.70
C ARG A 215 -18.74 3.68 -18.13
N TYR A 216 -18.04 4.73 -18.55
CA TYR A 216 -18.11 5.23 -19.92
C TYR A 216 -17.36 4.34 -20.91
N LYS A 217 -16.16 3.85 -20.55
CA LYS A 217 -15.34 2.93 -21.36
C LYS A 217 -15.97 1.55 -21.47
N THR A 218 -16.45 0.96 -20.38
CA THR A 218 -17.18 -0.33 -20.39
C THR A 218 -18.47 -0.24 -21.19
N ARG A 219 -19.22 0.88 -21.13
CA ARG A 219 -20.37 1.10 -22.03
C ARG A 219 -19.96 1.19 -23.49
N LYS A 220 -18.81 1.80 -23.80
CA LYS A 220 -18.30 1.93 -25.17
C LYS A 220 -17.71 0.62 -25.71
N ALA A 221 -17.02 -0.16 -24.88
CA ALA A 221 -16.48 -1.48 -25.18
C ALA A 221 -17.61 -2.52 -25.35
N ALA A 222 -18.62 -2.49 -24.46
CA ALA A 222 -19.84 -3.30 -24.62
C ALA A 222 -20.63 -2.91 -25.88
N ALA A 223 -20.60 -1.64 -26.29
CA ALA A 223 -21.17 -1.20 -27.56
C ALA A 223 -20.31 -1.57 -28.79
N ALA A 224 -19.01 -1.85 -28.59
CA ALA A 224 -18.07 -2.27 -29.62
C ALA A 224 -17.98 -3.80 -29.77
N GLY A 225 -18.58 -4.57 -28.87
CA GLY A 225 -18.57 -6.04 -28.91
C GLY A 225 -17.25 -6.69 -28.48
N GLU A 226 -16.36 -5.93 -27.82
CA GLU A 226 -15.14 -6.48 -27.19
C GLU A 226 -15.53 -7.29 -25.95
N ASP A 227 -14.88 -8.44 -25.74
CA ASP A 227 -15.08 -9.24 -24.54
C ASP A 227 -14.43 -8.53 -23.35
N VAL A 228 -15.26 -8.06 -22.41
CA VAL A 228 -14.83 -7.29 -21.21
C VAL A 228 -14.87 -8.16 -19.95
N VAL A 229 -15.10 -9.47 -20.14
CA VAL A 229 -15.21 -10.45 -19.06
C VAL A 229 -14.03 -11.39 -19.20
N VAL A 230 -13.20 -11.47 -18.16
CA VAL A 230 -12.18 -12.50 -18.04
C VAL A 230 -12.93 -13.81 -17.82
N ASP A 231 -12.81 -14.73 -18.78
CA ASP A 231 -13.37 -16.09 -18.66
C ASP A 231 -12.62 -16.88 -17.58
N HIS A 232 -13.25 -17.93 -17.04
CA HIS A 232 -12.69 -18.84 -16.05
C HIS A 232 -11.33 -19.39 -16.49
N ASP A 233 -11.21 -19.78 -17.76
CA ASP A 233 -9.95 -20.30 -18.32
C ASP A 233 -8.82 -19.23 -18.32
N GLU A 234 -9.16 -17.96 -18.56
CA GLU A 234 -8.20 -16.87 -18.48
C GLU A 234 -7.82 -16.53 -17.03
N ALA A 235 -8.76 -16.64 -16.10
CA ALA A 235 -8.53 -16.44 -14.68
C ALA A 235 -7.61 -17.52 -14.09
N GLU A 236 -7.76 -18.78 -14.52
CA GLU A 236 -6.85 -19.87 -14.17
C GLU A 236 -5.43 -19.64 -14.71
N ALA A 237 -5.29 -19.11 -15.94
CA ALA A 237 -3.99 -18.80 -16.51
C ALA A 237 -3.22 -17.68 -15.78
N LEU A 238 -3.91 -16.85 -14.98
CA LEU A 238 -3.30 -15.83 -14.13
C LEU A 238 -2.84 -16.35 -12.76
N VAL A 239 -3.14 -17.61 -12.42
CA VAL A 239 -2.70 -18.22 -11.18
C VAL A 239 -1.21 -18.53 -11.27
N LEU A 240 -0.44 -18.08 -10.27
CA LEU A 240 0.98 -18.38 -10.19
C LEU A 240 1.22 -19.82 -9.76
N ASP A 241 2.15 -20.48 -10.44
CA ASP A 241 2.65 -21.79 -10.02
C ASP A 241 3.32 -21.68 -8.63
N PRO A 242 3.05 -22.62 -7.70
CA PRO A 242 3.63 -22.58 -6.36
C PRO A 242 5.16 -22.52 -6.32
N GLU A 243 5.82 -23.10 -7.32
CA GLU A 243 7.29 -23.12 -7.44
C GLU A 243 7.89 -21.72 -7.62
N VAL A 244 7.14 -20.78 -8.20
CA VAL A 244 7.58 -19.38 -8.40
C VAL A 244 7.92 -18.73 -7.06
N PHE A 245 7.20 -19.06 -6.00
CA PHE A 245 7.43 -18.46 -4.68
C PHE A 245 8.75 -18.93 -4.03
N ASP A 246 9.31 -20.04 -4.48
CA ASP A 246 10.55 -20.64 -3.96
C ASP A 246 11.78 -20.29 -4.79
N LYS A 247 11.59 -19.68 -5.96
CA LYS A 247 12.67 -19.23 -6.84
C LYS A 247 13.55 -18.16 -6.17
N GLU A 248 14.86 -18.26 -6.42
CA GLU A 248 15.80 -17.21 -6.03
C GLU A 248 15.56 -15.93 -6.86
N PRO A 249 15.69 -14.74 -6.25
CA PRO A 249 15.46 -13.47 -6.94
C PRO A 249 16.50 -13.22 -8.04
N GLU A 250 16.03 -12.93 -9.25
CA GLU A 250 16.88 -12.55 -10.38
C GLU A 250 17.19 -11.04 -10.36
N PHE A 251 18.28 -10.68 -9.70
CA PHE A 251 18.84 -9.34 -9.72
C PHE A 251 19.71 -9.13 -10.95
N GLY A 252 19.09 -8.97 -12.12
CA GLY A 252 19.70 -8.48 -13.36
C GLY A 252 21.17 -8.84 -13.57
N GLY A 253 21.43 -10.04 -14.10
CA GLY A 253 22.75 -10.40 -14.60
C GLY A 253 23.11 -9.47 -15.76
N HIS A 254 24.20 -8.72 -15.61
CA HIS A 254 24.94 -8.23 -16.75
C HIS A 254 25.69 -9.43 -17.32
N ASP A 255 25.43 -9.72 -18.59
CA ASP A 255 26.01 -10.84 -19.32
C ASP A 255 27.53 -10.81 -19.22
N GLY A 256 28.09 -11.87 -18.63
CA GLY A 256 29.52 -12.14 -18.57
C GLY A 256 29.86 -13.49 -19.21
N ASP A 257 29.09 -13.93 -20.21
CA ASP A 257 29.52 -15.01 -21.09
C ASP A 257 30.24 -14.40 -22.30
N GLY A 258 31.53 -14.15 -22.11
CA GLY A 258 32.45 -13.86 -23.19
C GLY A 258 32.59 -15.12 -24.06
N THR A 259 31.70 -15.27 -25.04
CA THR A 259 31.89 -16.23 -26.12
C THR A 259 33.17 -15.87 -26.86
N GLU A 260 34.21 -16.69 -26.68
CA GLU A 260 35.47 -16.65 -27.41
C GLU A 260 35.22 -16.51 -28.92
N PRO A 261 35.97 -15.66 -29.65
CA PRO A 261 35.91 -15.69 -31.10
C PRO A 261 36.52 -17.01 -31.61
N PRO A 262 36.00 -17.60 -32.70
CA PRO A 262 36.47 -18.89 -33.19
C PRO A 262 37.96 -18.82 -33.58
N ARG A 263 38.77 -19.76 -33.08
CA ARG A 263 40.13 -19.99 -33.58
C ARG A 263 40.05 -20.31 -35.06
N ALA A 264 40.57 -19.41 -35.89
CA ALA A 264 40.85 -19.70 -37.29
C ALA A 264 41.94 -20.79 -37.35
N GLN A 265 41.57 -21.97 -37.85
CA GLN A 265 42.50 -22.94 -38.39
C GLN A 265 42.54 -22.74 -39.91
N ALA A 266 43.62 -22.14 -40.41
CA ALA A 266 44.24 -22.34 -41.73
C ALA A 266 45.38 -21.34 -41.91
#